data_AF-A0A821UYM6-F1
#
_entry.id   AF-A0A821UYM6-F1
#
_cell.length_a   1.000
_cell.length_b   1.000
_cell.length_c   1.000
_cell.angle_alpha   90.00
_cell.angle_beta   90.00
_cell.angle_gamma   90.00
#
_symmetry.space_group_name_H-M   'P 1'
#
loop_
_entity.id
_entity.type
_entity.pdbx_description
1 polymer ?
#
loop_
_entity_poly.entity_id
_entity_poly.type
_entity_poly.pdbx_seq_one_letter_code
_entity_poly.pdbx_strand_id
1 'polypeptide(L)' 'MCSIFCSRKGDVIEPKSPPKYLLRQLFEHQSSTYTYLLADLITKEALIINPVVDTVERDAKLIEQLGLNLRYAGI' A
#
# COMPACT_ATOMS: atom_id res chain seq x y z
N MET A 1 5.50 25.17 25.96
CA MET A 1 6.92 25.52 25.79
C MET A 1 7.49 24.71 24.64
N CYS A 2 8.13 25.40 23.71
CA CYS A 2 8.84 24.96 22.50
C CYS A 2 8.11 24.05 21.49
N SER A 3 7.40 24.74 20.60
CA SER A 3 7.33 24.46 19.17
C SER A 3 8.70 24.03 18.61
N ILE A 4 8.80 22.80 18.11
CA ILE A 4 9.80 22.46 17.08
C ILE A 4 9.01 22.20 15.80
N PHE A 5 8.70 23.30 15.12
CA PHE A 5 8.45 23.29 13.69
C PHE A 5 9.75 22.80 13.04
N CYS A 6 9.86 21.51 12.75
CA CYS A 6 10.89 21.03 11.83
C CYS A 6 10.43 21.38 10.41
N SER A 7 10.63 22.64 10.04
CA SER A 7 10.51 23.08 8.66
C SER A 7 11.71 22.55 7.87
N ARG A 8 11.67 21.27 7.51
CA ARG A 8 12.46 20.73 6.41
C ARG A 8 11.51 20.45 5.26
N LYS A 9 11.20 21.50 4.48
CA LYS A 9 10.90 21.31 3.06
C LYS A 9 12.22 20.90 2.39
N GLY A 10 12.68 19.67 2.65
CA GLY A 10 13.61 19.02 1.74
C GLY A 10 12.84 18.84 0.44
N ASP A 11 13.46 19.18 -0.69
CA ASP A 11 12.83 19.22 -2.00
C ASP A 11 12.01 17.96 -2.24
N VAL A 12 10.69 18.07 -2.04
CA VAL A 12 9.77 17.02 -2.44
C VAL A 12 9.82 17.08 -3.95
N ILE A 13 10.60 16.17 -4.54
CA ILE A 13 10.67 15.99 -5.98
C ILE A 13 9.27 15.52 -6.38
N GLU A 14 8.39 16.47 -6.71
CA GLU A 14 7.07 16.13 -7.18
C GLU A 14 7.22 15.30 -8.46
N PRO A 15 6.57 14.13 -8.53
CA PRO A 15 6.74 13.25 -9.67
C PRO A 15 6.21 13.97 -10.91
N LYS A 16 7.06 14.07 -11.95
CA LYS A 16 6.75 14.74 -13.22
C LYS A 16 5.49 14.21 -13.92
N SER A 17 5.04 13.02 -13.54
CA SER A 17 3.81 12.36 -14.00
C SER A 17 3.18 11.59 -12.83
N PRO A 18 1.84 11.40 -12.82
CA PRO A 18 1.20 10.58 -11.81
C PRO A 18 1.80 9.17 -11.77
N PRO A 19 1.88 8.54 -10.58
CA PRO A 19 2.44 7.20 -10.47
C PRO A 19 1.57 6.22 -11.26
N LYS A 20 2.22 5.34 -12.03
CA LYS A 20 1.55 4.30 -12.81
C LYS A 20 1.19 3.08 -11.97
N TYR A 21 1.81 2.94 -10.80
CA TYR A 21 1.64 1.82 -9.89
C TYR A 21 1.33 2.31 -8.48
N LEU A 22 0.66 1.46 -7.71
CA LEU A 22 0.38 1.63 -6.29
C LEU A 22 1.27 0.67 -5.50
N LEU A 23 1.90 1.18 -4.45
CA LEU A 23 2.50 0.38 -3.40
C LEU A 23 1.86 0.81 -2.08
N ARG A 24 1.24 -0.15 -1.38
CA ARG A 24 0.62 0.09 -0.07
C ARG A 24 1.09 -0.97 0.90
N GLN A 25 1.66 -0.51 2.01
CA GLN A 25 1.97 -1.35 3.16
C GLN A 25 0.76 -1.46 4.07
N LEU A 26 0.48 -2.67 4.54
CA LEU A 26 -0.53 -3.00 5.52
C LEU A 26 0.16 -3.68 6.69
N PHE A 27 -0.18 -3.28 7.90
CA PHE A 27 0.37 -3.88 9.12
C PHE A 27 -0.70 -4.74 9.78
N GLU A 28 -0.32 -5.96 10.14
CA GLU A 28 -1.11 -6.87 10.96
C GLU A 28 -0.53 -6.85 12.38
N HIS A 29 -1.36 -6.50 13.36
CA HIS A 29 -0.91 -6.18 14.73
C HIS A 29 -0.55 -7.42 15.56
N GLN A 30 -1.26 -8.54 15.39
CA GLN A 30 -1.13 -9.72 16.24
C GLN A 30 0.17 -10.49 15.97
N SER A 31 0.49 -10.69 14.70
CA SER A 31 1.72 -11.34 14.23
C SER A 31 2.85 -10.33 13.98
N SER A 32 2.57 -9.03 14.05
CA SER A 32 3.51 -7.96 13.67
C SER A 32 4.05 -8.13 12.24
N THR A 33 3.19 -8.63 11.36
CA THR A 33 3.53 -8.93 9.98
C THR A 33 3.21 -7.75 9.07
N TYR A 34 4.11 -7.47 8.13
CA TYR A 34 3.86 -6.55 7.04
C TYR A 34 3.39 -7.30 5.80
N THR A 35 2.28 -6.84 5.25
CA THR A 35 1.70 -7.28 3.98
C THR A 35 1.81 -6.13 2.97
N TYR A 36 2.18 -6.43 1.74
CA TYR A 36 2.34 -5.41 0.70
C TYR A 36 1.35 -5.64 -0.44
N LEU A 37 0.60 -4.59 -0.78
CA LEU A 37 -0.24 -4.54 -1.97
C LEU A 37 0.48 -3.75 -3.06
N LEU A 38 0.83 -4.43 -4.14
CA LEU A 38 1.35 -3.85 -5.38
C LEU A 38 0.26 -3.88 -6.43
N ALA A 39 0.08 -2.80 -7.18
CA ALA A 39 -0.86 -2.79 -8.29
C ALA A 39 -0.41 -1.87 -9.42
N ASP A 40 -0.74 -2.25 -10.65
CA ASP A 40 -0.69 -1.35 -11.79
C ASP A 40 -2.04 -0.62 -11.90
N LEU A 41 -2.00 0.72 -11.90
CA LEU A 41 -3.21 1.54 -11.94
C LEU A 41 -3.84 1.62 -13.32
N ILE A 42 -3.09 1.25 -14.37
CA ILE A 42 -3.57 1.22 -15.76
C ILE A 42 -4.33 -0.08 -16.03
N THR A 43 -3.69 -1.24 -15.83
CA THR A 43 -4.32 -2.55 -16.06
C THR A 43 -5.22 -3.00 -14.92
N LYS A 44 -5.13 -2.35 -13.76
CA LYS A 44 -5.80 -2.71 -12.49
C LYS A 44 -5.36 -4.04 -11.92
N GLU A 45 -4.29 -4.65 -12.41
CA GLU A 45 -3.79 -5.90 -11.85
C GLU A 45 -3.04 -5.67 -10.54
N ALA A 46 -3.28 -6.55 -9.57
CA ALA A 46 -2.68 -6.48 -8.24
C ALA A 46 -2.01 -7.79 -7.82
N LEU A 47 -0.99 -7.64 -7.00
CA LEU A 47 -0.24 -8.68 -6.30
C LEU A 47 -0.23 -8.34 -4.81
N ILE A 48 -0.52 -9.33 -3.95
CA ILE A 48 -0.34 -9.20 -2.51
C ILE A 48 0.81 -10.09 -2.03
N ILE A 49 1.71 -9.52 -1.24
CA ILE A 49 2.89 -10.19 -0.70
C ILE A 49 2.73 -10.35 0.81
N ASN A 50 3.03 -11.55 1.30
CA ASN A 50 2.95 -11.98 2.68
C ASN A 50 1.56 -11.72 3.32
N PRO A 51 0.45 -12.17 2.68
CA PRO A 51 -0.88 -12.02 3.24
C PRO A 51 -1.04 -12.86 4.52
N VAL A 52 -1.70 -12.31 5.52
CA VAL A 52 -2.04 -13.01 6.77
C VAL A 52 -3.51 -13.40 6.74
N VAL A 53 -3.79 -14.68 6.99
CA VAL A 53 -5.14 -15.28 6.93
C VAL A 53 -6.16 -14.48 7.72
N ASP A 54 -5.80 -14.06 8.94
CA ASP A 54 -6.68 -13.32 9.85
C ASP A 54 -7.07 -11.91 9.36
N THR A 55 -6.39 -11.40 8.31
CA THR A 55 -6.68 -10.09 7.71
C THR A 55 -7.13 -10.15 6.26
N VAL A 56 -7.44 -11.34 5.74
CA VAL A 56 -7.85 -11.52 4.34
C VAL A 56 -9.09 -10.69 4.00
N GLU A 57 -10.07 -10.57 4.91
CA GLU A 57 -11.28 -9.78 4.67
C GLU A 57 -10.98 -8.29 4.56
N ARG A 58 -10.05 -7.78 5.39
CA ARG A 58 -9.58 -6.38 5.31
C ARG A 58 -8.91 -6.11 3.97
N ASP A 59 -8.04 -7.02 3.55
CA ASP A 59 -7.23 -6.87 2.34
C ASP A 59 -8.09 -7.00 1.08
N ALA A 60 -9.02 -7.97 1.06
CA ALA A 60 -9.99 -8.15 -0.02
C ALA A 60 -10.89 -6.93 -0.19
N LYS A 61 -11.42 -6.37 0.91
CA LYS A 61 -12.24 -5.16 0.89
C LYS A 61 -11.47 -3.97 0.34
N LEU A 62 -10.20 -3.83 0.71
CA LEU A 62 -9.34 -2.76 0.18
C LEU A 62 -9.12 -2.90 -1.33
N ILE A 63 -8.86 -4.12 -1.82
CA ILE A 63 -8.69 -4.42 -3.25
C ILE A 63 -9.97 -4.06 -4.02
N GLU A 64 -11.14 -4.45 -3.49
CA GLU A 64 -12.45 -4.12 -4.07
C GLU A 64 -12.69 -2.60 -4.12
N GLN A 65 -12.43 -1.90 -3.01
CA GLN A 65 -12.59 -0.45 -2.93
C GLN A 65 -11.67 0.31 -3.90
N LEU A 66 -10.49 -0.24 -4.19
CA LEU A 66 -9.55 0.34 -5.14
C LEU A 66 -9.86 -0.06 -6.60
N GLY A 67 -10.84 -0.94 -6.83
CA GLY A 67 -11.21 -1.45 -8.15
C GLY A 67 -10.07 -2.23 -8.81
N LEU A 68 -9.35 -3.03 -8.02
CA LEU A 68 -8.21 -3.82 -8.48
C LEU A 68 -8.56 -5.30 -8.67
N ASN A 69 -7.89 -5.95 -9.59
CA ASN A 69 -7.99 -7.38 -9.89
C ASN A 69 -6.79 -8.11 -9.29
N LEU A 70 -6.99 -8.81 -8.18
CA LEU A 70 -5.92 -9.61 -7.57
C LEU A 70 -5.58 -10.81 -8.46
N ARG A 71 -4.34 -10.86 -8.96
CA ARG A 71 -3.83 -11.95 -9.81
C ARG A 71 -3.00 -12.95 -9.03
N TYR A 72 -2.25 -12.46 -8.05
CA TYR A 72 -1.27 -13.24 -7.33
C TYR A 72 -1.32 -12.91 -5.84
N ALA A 73 -1.15 -13.95 -5.02
CA ALA A 73 -0.97 -13.85 -3.58
C ALA A 73 0.13 -14.84 -3.20
N GLY A 74 1.18 -14.37 -2.53
CA GLY A 74 2.33 -15.19 -2.18
C GLY A 74 3.08 -14.62 -0.99
N ILE A 75 3.98 -15.43 -0.43
CA ILE A 75 4.84 -15.11 0.72
C ILE A 75 6.24 -14.80 0.21
#